data_AF-A0A6N7PG05-F1
#
_entry.id   AF-A0A6N7PG05-F1
#
_cell.length_a   1.000
_cell.length_b   1.000
_cell.length_c   1.000
_cell.angle_alpha   90.00
_cell.angle_beta   90.00
_cell.angle_gamma   90.00
#
_symmetry.space_group_name_H-M   'P 1'
#
loop_
_entity.id
_entity.type
_entity.pdbx_description
1 polymer ?
#
loop_
_entity_poly.entity_id
_entity_poly.type
_entity_poly.pdbx_seq_one_letter_code
_entity_poly.pdbx_strand_id
1 'polypeptide(L)'
;MEMPGEDTSPKAYPPKSAYSISRAAADPKTAGLEKDLEAAHVDLKKALREQEDLEEQVQRKSAILDVCDEYLDDDIGGFQLGLLTIVDKNREAPKYLRYFPKGLREVTTAEPRKEEPEIVEQMLEAMVEDQADPELGPLVTTWMPKLSASRAKVLAASEDLTISEKQLAFLNEKTLPALMAAWRTAYKTLEGKLTAVYASNPKKVDRFFKPFRKPRKSKKTDT
;
A
#
# COMPACT_ATOMS: atom_id res chain seq x y z
N MET A 1 28.31 20.53 10.55
CA MET A 1 27.56 19.85 9.47
C MET A 1 26.05 19.90 9.75
N GLU A 2 25.20 20.12 8.74
CA GLU A 2 23.73 20.10 8.88
C GLU A 2 23.22 18.66 8.81
N MET A 3 22.60 18.17 9.89
CA MET A 3 21.99 16.84 9.96
C MET A 3 20.57 16.86 9.38
N PRO A 4 20.09 15.74 8.80
CA PRO A 4 18.71 15.65 8.35
C PRO A 4 17.76 15.70 9.54
N GLY A 5 16.78 16.61 9.49
CA GLY A 5 15.70 16.72 10.47
C GLY A 5 14.70 15.56 10.37
N GLU A 6 13.71 15.57 11.27
CA GLU A 6 12.67 14.53 11.34
C GLU A 6 11.83 14.46 10.06
N ASP A 7 11.55 15.60 9.42
CA ASP A 7 10.78 15.69 8.17
C ASP A 7 11.59 15.35 6.91
N THR A 8 12.84 14.90 7.05
CA THR A 8 13.68 14.63 5.88
C THR A 8 13.23 13.32 5.23
N SER A 9 12.77 13.39 3.98
CA SER A 9 12.39 12.20 3.20
C SER A 9 13.51 11.16 3.20
N PRO A 10 13.20 9.86 3.40
CA PRO A 10 14.15 8.75 3.29
C PRO A 10 14.99 8.79 2.00
N LYS A 11 14.38 9.17 0.86
CA LYS A 11 15.05 9.25 -0.46
C LYS A 11 16.16 10.32 -0.54
N ALA A 12 16.21 11.27 0.41
CA ALA A 12 17.25 12.30 0.43
C ALA A 12 18.60 11.82 1.02
N TYR A 13 18.62 10.68 1.71
CA TYR A 13 19.79 10.17 2.44
C TYR A 13 20.83 9.48 1.54
N PRO A 14 20.47 8.60 0.59
CA PRO A 14 21.44 7.87 -0.22
C PRO A 14 22.40 8.78 -1.02
N PRO A 15 21.95 9.86 -1.68
CA PRO A 15 22.87 10.74 -2.41
C PRO A 15 23.92 11.43 -1.53
N LYS A 16 23.59 11.71 -0.25
CA LYS A 16 24.51 12.36 0.70
C LYS A 16 25.54 11.39 1.21
N SER A 17 25.10 10.20 1.63
CA SER A 17 26.02 9.14 2.06
C SER A 17 26.92 8.66 0.94
N ALA A 18 26.41 8.47 -0.28
CA ALA A 18 27.23 8.10 -1.43
C ALA A 18 28.41 9.07 -1.63
N TYR A 19 28.15 10.38 -1.56
CA TYR A 19 29.22 11.37 -1.63
C TYR A 19 30.24 11.21 -0.49
N SER A 20 29.77 11.10 0.76
CA SER A 20 30.65 11.03 1.93
C SER A 20 31.50 9.76 1.94
N ILE A 21 30.90 8.61 1.58
CA ILE A 21 31.56 7.32 1.42
C ILE A 21 32.65 7.44 0.35
N SER A 22 32.31 7.87 -0.86
CA SER A 22 33.28 7.99 -1.95
C SER A 22 34.41 8.97 -1.61
N ARG A 23 34.11 10.06 -0.91
CA ARG A 23 35.11 11.05 -0.54
C ARG A 23 36.06 10.53 0.54
N ALA A 24 35.56 9.80 1.54
CA ALA A 24 36.36 9.15 2.58
C ALA A 24 37.23 8.03 2.02
N ALA A 25 36.68 7.18 1.15
CA ALA A 25 37.39 6.10 0.49
C ALA A 25 38.52 6.59 -0.45
N ALA A 26 38.32 7.74 -1.11
CA ALA A 26 39.31 8.31 -2.03
C ALA A 26 40.49 9.01 -1.34
N ASP A 27 40.42 9.32 -0.05
CA ASP A 27 41.52 9.95 0.69
C ASP A 27 42.32 8.88 1.45
N PRO A 28 43.63 8.69 1.14
CA PRO A 28 44.44 7.62 1.74
C PRO A 28 44.50 7.65 3.28
N LYS A 29 44.28 8.80 3.91
CA LYS A 29 44.29 8.93 5.38
C LYS A 29 42.99 8.47 6.04
N THR A 30 41.93 8.34 5.27
CA THR A 30 40.57 8.07 5.77
C THR A 30 39.91 6.86 5.13
N ALA A 31 40.54 6.26 4.12
CA ALA A 31 40.05 5.07 3.46
C ALA A 31 39.78 3.94 4.47
N GLY A 32 38.60 3.33 4.38
CA GLY A 32 38.13 2.28 5.28
C GLY A 32 37.38 2.79 6.51
N LEU A 33 37.39 4.09 6.81
CA LEU A 33 36.59 4.66 7.91
C LEU A 33 35.09 4.72 7.58
N GLU A 34 34.76 4.73 6.28
CA GLU A 34 33.40 4.84 5.74
C GLU A 34 32.56 3.56 5.82
N LYS A 35 33.15 2.41 6.13
CA LYS A 35 32.49 1.09 6.04
C LYS A 35 31.16 0.99 6.80
N ASP A 36 31.09 1.56 8.01
CA ASP A 36 29.85 1.54 8.80
C ASP A 36 28.74 2.35 8.12
N LEU A 37 29.09 3.49 7.49
CA LEU A 37 28.15 4.31 6.73
C LEU A 37 27.78 3.64 5.41
N GLU A 38 28.71 2.92 4.78
CA GLU A 38 28.45 2.14 3.57
C GLU A 38 27.44 1.00 3.84
N ALA A 39 27.59 0.26 4.93
CA ALA A 39 26.62 -0.75 5.34
C ALA A 39 25.22 -0.13 5.54
N ALA A 40 25.12 0.94 6.32
CA ALA A 40 23.85 1.64 6.55
C ALA A 40 23.26 2.24 5.26
N HIS A 41 24.10 2.67 4.31
CA HIS A 41 23.67 3.16 3.00
C HIS A 41 23.05 2.05 2.15
N VAL A 42 23.68 0.86 2.11
CA VAL A 42 23.18 -0.29 1.37
C VAL A 42 21.83 -0.76 1.94
N ASP A 43 21.72 -0.89 3.26
CA ASP A 43 20.49 -1.31 3.91
C ASP A 43 19.34 -0.34 3.64
N LEU A 44 19.59 0.98 3.76
CA LEU A 44 18.58 1.99 3.46
C LEU A 44 18.16 1.96 1.98
N LYS A 45 19.10 1.81 1.04
CA LYS A 45 18.77 1.69 -0.39
C LYS A 45 17.93 0.45 -0.67
N LYS A 46 18.25 -0.67 -0.04
CA LYS A 46 17.49 -1.92 -0.18
C LYS A 46 16.06 -1.73 0.29
N ALA A 47 15.86 -1.15 1.47
CA ALA A 47 14.53 -0.87 2.01
C ALA A 47 13.73 0.13 1.16
N LEU A 48 14.38 1.15 0.58
CA LEU A 48 13.71 2.07 -0.35
C LEU A 48 13.26 1.37 -1.64
N ARG A 49 14.03 0.40 -2.12
CA ARG A 49 13.63 -0.38 -3.30
C ARG A 49 12.47 -1.31 -2.99
N GLU A 50 12.53 -1.98 -1.84
CA GLU A 50 11.44 -2.83 -1.33
C GLU A 50 10.16 -2.02 -1.14
N GLN A 51 10.25 -0.77 -0.70
CA GLN A 51 9.11 0.14 -0.60
C GLN A 51 8.46 0.38 -1.96
N GLU A 52 9.25 0.70 -2.99
CA GLU A 52 8.73 0.91 -4.35
C GLU A 52 8.08 -0.36 -4.92
N ASP A 53 8.71 -1.52 -4.70
CA ASP A 53 8.17 -2.81 -5.18
C ASP A 53 6.86 -3.17 -4.44
N LEU A 54 6.74 -2.89 -3.14
CA LEU A 54 5.52 -3.09 -2.36
C LEU A 54 4.41 -2.10 -2.75
N GLU A 55 4.74 -0.84 -3.00
CA GLU A 55 3.79 0.16 -3.52
C GLU A 55 3.20 -0.29 -4.86
N GLU A 56 4.03 -0.79 -5.76
CA GLU A 56 3.58 -1.37 -7.03
C GLU A 56 2.70 -2.62 -6.82
N GLN A 57 3.06 -3.48 -5.87
CA GLN A 57 2.27 -4.67 -5.56
C GLN A 57 0.89 -4.31 -4.99
N VAL A 58 0.81 -3.33 -4.10
CA VAL A 58 -0.46 -2.82 -3.55
C VAL A 58 -1.36 -2.31 -4.68
N GLN A 59 -0.81 -1.53 -5.62
CA GLN A 59 -1.58 -1.02 -6.76
C GLN A 59 -2.10 -2.17 -7.65
N ARG A 60 -1.26 -3.17 -7.95
CA ARG A 60 -1.68 -4.33 -8.73
C ARG A 60 -2.80 -5.13 -8.05
N LYS A 61 -2.68 -5.35 -6.74
CA LYS A 61 -3.70 -6.09 -5.97
C LYS A 61 -4.99 -5.31 -5.79
N SER A 62 -4.91 -3.97 -5.68
CA SER A 62 -6.09 -3.09 -5.71
C SER A 62 -6.86 -3.28 -7.01
N ALA A 63 -6.18 -3.25 -8.17
CA ALA A 63 -6.84 -3.46 -9.45
C ALA A 63 -7.49 -4.85 -9.59
N ILE A 64 -6.91 -5.88 -8.98
CA ILE A 64 -7.51 -7.23 -8.93
C ILE A 64 -8.79 -7.21 -8.09
N LEU A 65 -8.76 -6.53 -6.93
CA LEU A 65 -9.95 -6.37 -6.08
C LEU A 65 -11.04 -5.62 -6.85
N ASP A 66 -10.73 -4.51 -7.51
CA ASP A 66 -11.69 -3.73 -8.31
C ASP A 66 -12.36 -4.60 -9.38
N VAL A 67 -11.60 -5.43 -10.09
CA VAL A 67 -12.17 -6.36 -11.09
C VAL A 67 -13.03 -7.46 -10.45
N CYS A 68 -12.64 -7.98 -9.29
CA CYS A 68 -13.45 -8.97 -8.56
C CYS A 68 -14.77 -8.37 -8.07
N ASP A 69 -14.74 -7.12 -7.61
CA ASP A 69 -15.90 -6.32 -7.21
C ASP A 69 -16.87 -6.11 -8.39
N GLU A 70 -16.35 -5.65 -9.53
CA GLU A 70 -17.14 -5.51 -10.77
C GLU A 70 -17.84 -6.82 -11.18
N TYR A 71 -17.18 -7.97 -11.06
CA TYR A 71 -17.81 -9.26 -11.35
C TYR A 71 -18.87 -9.66 -10.33
N LEU A 72 -18.71 -9.29 -9.06
CA LEU A 72 -19.72 -9.54 -8.04
C LEU A 72 -20.95 -8.67 -8.31
N ASP A 73 -20.77 -7.39 -8.63
CA ASP A 73 -21.81 -6.47 -9.07
C ASP A 73 -22.61 -7.00 -10.26
N ASP A 74 -21.91 -7.50 -11.29
CA ASP A 74 -22.54 -8.11 -12.47
C ASP A 74 -23.39 -9.34 -12.10
N ASP A 75 -22.90 -10.20 -11.20
CA ASP A 75 -23.64 -11.38 -10.73
C ASP A 75 -24.86 -10.98 -9.88
N ILE A 76 -24.74 -9.96 -9.03
CA ILE A 76 -25.86 -9.40 -8.25
C ILE A 76 -26.92 -8.83 -9.20
N GLY A 77 -26.50 -8.06 -10.21
CA GLY A 77 -27.37 -7.51 -11.24
C GLY A 77 -28.08 -8.61 -12.04
N GLY A 78 -27.35 -9.66 -12.41
CA GLY A 78 -27.90 -10.83 -13.09
C GLY A 78 -28.96 -11.57 -12.27
N PHE A 79 -28.69 -11.78 -10.97
CA PHE A 79 -29.67 -12.34 -10.04
C PHE A 79 -30.91 -11.45 -9.92
N GLN A 80 -30.72 -10.13 -9.77
CA GLN A 80 -31.82 -9.16 -9.67
C GLN A 80 -32.73 -9.18 -10.92
N LEU A 81 -32.15 -9.26 -12.11
CA LEU A 81 -32.93 -9.35 -13.36
C LEU A 81 -33.78 -10.61 -13.43
N GLY A 82 -33.23 -11.75 -12.99
CA GLY A 82 -33.99 -12.99 -12.86
C GLY A 82 -35.13 -12.86 -11.86
N LEU A 83 -34.87 -12.23 -10.71
CA LEU A 83 -35.88 -12.00 -9.67
C LEU A 83 -37.00 -11.08 -10.15
N LEU A 84 -36.67 -10.00 -10.86
CA LEU A 84 -37.66 -9.09 -11.46
C LEU A 84 -38.54 -9.78 -12.50
N THR A 85 -38.05 -10.83 -13.16
CA THR A 85 -38.87 -11.63 -14.08
C THR A 85 -39.93 -12.43 -13.31
N ILE A 86 -39.59 -12.96 -12.14
CA ILE A 86 -40.51 -13.73 -11.28
C ILE A 86 -41.58 -12.81 -10.68
N VAL A 87 -41.21 -11.61 -10.24
CA VAL A 87 -42.13 -10.68 -9.56
C VAL A 87 -42.84 -9.71 -10.52
N ASP A 88 -42.89 -10.00 -11.82
CA ASP A 88 -43.47 -9.14 -12.86
C ASP A 88 -43.01 -7.67 -12.76
N LYS A 89 -41.70 -7.48 -12.59
CA LYS A 89 -41.00 -6.19 -12.44
C LYS A 89 -41.45 -5.35 -11.23
N ASN A 90 -42.23 -5.92 -10.32
CA ASN A 90 -42.67 -5.24 -9.11
C ASN A 90 -41.58 -5.23 -8.03
N ARG A 91 -40.89 -4.09 -7.89
CA ARG A 91 -39.86 -3.88 -6.86
C ARG A 91 -40.41 -3.77 -5.44
N GLU A 92 -41.72 -3.65 -5.27
CA GLU A 92 -42.39 -3.64 -3.96
C GLU A 92 -42.85 -5.05 -3.55
N ALA A 93 -42.71 -6.05 -4.43
CA ALA A 93 -43.07 -7.42 -4.11
C ALA A 93 -42.25 -7.93 -2.91
N PRO A 94 -42.88 -8.61 -1.92
CA PRO A 94 -42.16 -9.14 -0.76
C PRO A 94 -40.95 -10.02 -1.13
N LYS A 95 -41.08 -10.83 -2.19
CA LYS A 95 -40.00 -11.66 -2.73
C LYS A 95 -38.80 -10.85 -3.25
N TYR A 96 -39.05 -9.67 -3.82
CA TYR A 96 -37.97 -8.77 -4.26
C TYR A 96 -37.30 -8.07 -3.07
N LEU A 97 -38.11 -7.50 -2.18
CA LEU A 97 -37.63 -6.74 -1.01
C LEU A 97 -36.85 -7.61 -0.02
N ARG A 98 -37.07 -8.93 -0.02
CA ARG A 98 -36.28 -9.88 0.77
C ARG A 98 -34.79 -9.83 0.46
N TYR A 99 -34.43 -9.68 -0.82
CA TYR A 99 -33.02 -9.62 -1.26
C TYR A 99 -32.52 -8.19 -1.45
N PHE A 100 -33.42 -7.27 -1.82
CA PHE A 100 -33.08 -5.88 -2.13
C PHE A 100 -33.98 -4.92 -1.35
N PRO A 101 -33.95 -4.90 -0.01
CA PRO A 101 -34.87 -4.10 0.80
C PRO A 101 -34.74 -2.60 0.55
N LYS A 102 -33.53 -2.15 0.18
CA LYS A 102 -33.21 -0.77 -0.19
C LYS A 102 -32.88 -0.61 -1.68
N GLY A 103 -33.13 -1.65 -2.47
CA GLY A 103 -32.79 -1.71 -3.90
C GLY A 103 -31.36 -2.15 -4.20
N LEU A 104 -31.10 -2.43 -5.48
CA LEU A 104 -29.81 -2.94 -5.99
C LEU A 104 -28.64 -2.04 -5.62
N ARG A 105 -28.82 -0.72 -5.78
CA ARG A 105 -27.73 0.24 -5.66
C ARG A 105 -27.14 0.30 -4.25
N GLU A 106 -27.93 -0.03 -3.22
CA GLU A 106 -27.42 -0.15 -1.85
C GLU A 106 -26.34 -1.25 -1.76
N VAL A 107 -26.52 -2.35 -2.50
CA VAL A 107 -25.57 -3.46 -2.51
C VAL A 107 -24.35 -3.07 -3.35
N THR A 108 -24.57 -2.71 -4.61
CA THR A 108 -23.49 -2.49 -5.62
C THR A 108 -22.73 -1.17 -5.46
N THR A 109 -22.93 -0.45 -4.35
CA THR A 109 -22.13 0.74 -4.03
C THR A 109 -21.64 0.73 -2.58
N ALA A 110 -21.93 -0.35 -1.86
CA ALA A 110 -21.40 -0.59 -0.53
C ALA A 110 -19.89 -0.84 -0.59
N GLU A 111 -19.20 -0.71 0.53
CA GLU A 111 -17.74 -0.92 0.58
C GLU A 111 -17.35 -2.37 0.15
N PRO A 112 -16.59 -2.56 -0.94
CA PRO A 112 -16.24 -3.89 -1.48
C PRO A 112 -15.49 -4.81 -0.53
N ARG A 113 -14.76 -4.24 0.43
CA ARG A 113 -13.91 -4.99 1.35
C ARG A 113 -14.64 -5.45 2.60
N LYS A 114 -15.86 -4.97 2.83
CA LYS A 114 -16.55 -5.14 4.11
C LYS A 114 -18.05 -5.26 3.92
N GLU A 115 -18.70 -4.17 3.55
CA GLU A 115 -20.16 -4.06 3.58
C GLU A 115 -20.81 -4.90 2.48
N GLU A 116 -20.34 -4.83 1.23
CA GLU A 116 -20.94 -5.57 0.12
C GLU A 116 -20.82 -7.10 0.32
N PRO A 117 -19.65 -7.68 0.66
CA PRO A 117 -19.57 -9.11 0.97
C PRO A 117 -20.46 -9.56 2.14
N GLU A 118 -20.68 -8.72 3.15
CA GLU A 118 -21.60 -9.00 4.27
C GLU A 118 -23.06 -9.01 3.79
N ILE A 119 -23.45 -8.07 2.93
CA ILE A 119 -24.80 -8.05 2.33
C ILE A 119 -25.02 -9.28 1.45
N VAL A 120 -24.05 -9.64 0.61
CA VAL A 120 -24.15 -10.83 -0.25
C VAL A 120 -24.22 -12.11 0.57
N GLU A 121 -23.53 -12.19 1.71
CA GLU A 121 -23.67 -13.31 2.65
C GLU A 121 -25.11 -13.46 3.15
N GLN A 122 -25.74 -12.37 3.57
CA GLN A 122 -27.13 -12.37 4.01
C GLN A 122 -28.09 -12.78 2.86
N MET A 123 -27.80 -12.34 1.63
CA MET A 123 -28.55 -12.80 0.45
C MET A 123 -28.40 -14.30 0.24
N LEU A 124 -27.19 -14.84 0.37
CA LEU A 124 -26.92 -16.29 0.24
C LEU A 124 -27.63 -17.10 1.33
N GLU A 125 -27.72 -16.59 2.56
CA GLU A 125 -28.49 -17.22 3.64
C GLU A 125 -29.99 -17.25 3.29
N ALA A 126 -30.56 -16.13 2.83
CA ALA A 126 -31.94 -16.06 2.39
C ALA A 126 -32.23 -17.00 1.20
N MET A 127 -31.26 -17.17 0.29
CA MET A 127 -31.33 -18.12 -0.82
C MET A 127 -31.48 -19.57 -0.34
N VAL A 128 -30.74 -19.97 0.70
CA VAL A 128 -30.85 -21.34 1.24
C VAL A 128 -32.27 -21.64 1.72
N GLU A 129 -32.92 -20.67 2.39
CA GLU A 129 -34.31 -20.80 2.84
C GLU A 129 -35.31 -20.89 1.67
N ASP A 130 -35.06 -20.14 0.60
CA ASP A 130 -35.95 -20.04 -0.55
C ASP A 130 -35.72 -21.14 -1.60
N GLN A 131 -34.74 -22.03 -1.39
CA GLN A 131 -34.39 -23.07 -2.35
C GLN A 131 -35.55 -24.05 -2.62
N ALA A 132 -36.43 -24.26 -1.63
CA ALA A 132 -37.61 -25.10 -1.74
C ALA A 132 -38.87 -24.35 -2.24
N ASP A 133 -38.81 -23.03 -2.41
CA ASP A 133 -39.93 -22.24 -2.95
C ASP A 133 -40.17 -22.62 -4.43
N PRO A 134 -41.40 -22.96 -4.85
CA PRO A 134 -41.67 -23.39 -6.23
C PRO A 134 -41.37 -22.35 -7.31
N GLU A 135 -41.43 -21.06 -6.97
CA GLU A 135 -41.18 -19.96 -7.91
C GLU A 135 -39.71 -19.50 -7.86
N LEU A 136 -39.16 -19.33 -6.65
CA LEU A 136 -37.79 -18.83 -6.46
C LEU A 136 -36.71 -19.91 -6.55
N GLY A 137 -37.02 -21.14 -6.14
CA GLY A 137 -36.06 -22.24 -6.03
C GLY A 137 -35.21 -22.48 -7.28
N PRO A 138 -35.78 -22.49 -8.50
CA PRO A 138 -35.00 -22.62 -9.73
C PRO A 138 -34.01 -21.46 -9.97
N LEU A 139 -34.43 -20.22 -9.70
CA LEU A 139 -33.58 -19.04 -9.84
C LEU A 139 -32.44 -19.10 -8.82
N VAL A 140 -32.79 -19.35 -7.56
CA VAL A 140 -31.83 -19.43 -6.46
C VAL A 140 -30.80 -20.52 -6.70
N THR A 141 -31.23 -21.72 -7.08
CA THR A 141 -30.32 -22.85 -7.39
C THR A 141 -29.33 -22.50 -8.49
N THR A 142 -29.72 -21.64 -9.43
CA THR A 142 -28.86 -21.18 -10.53
C THR A 142 -27.84 -20.13 -10.09
N TRP A 143 -28.25 -19.17 -9.25
CA TRP A 143 -27.45 -17.99 -8.92
C TRP A 143 -26.63 -18.11 -7.63
N MET A 144 -27.11 -18.86 -6.64
CA MET A 144 -26.41 -19.09 -5.38
C MET A 144 -24.94 -19.53 -5.56
N PRO A 145 -24.60 -20.53 -6.41
CA PRO A 145 -23.20 -20.90 -6.61
C PRO A 145 -22.35 -19.80 -7.28
N LYS A 146 -22.95 -18.96 -8.14
CA LYS A 146 -22.23 -17.85 -8.80
C LYS A 146 -21.88 -16.75 -7.81
N LEU A 147 -22.89 -16.27 -7.07
CA LEU A 147 -22.71 -15.25 -6.04
C LEU A 147 -21.76 -15.71 -4.94
N SER A 148 -21.86 -16.97 -4.51
CA SER A 148 -20.93 -17.57 -3.55
C SER A 148 -19.49 -17.56 -4.07
N ALA A 149 -19.28 -17.94 -5.35
CA ALA A 149 -17.96 -17.95 -5.95
C ALA A 149 -17.38 -16.54 -6.14
N SER A 150 -18.18 -15.58 -6.61
CA SER A 150 -17.74 -14.20 -6.83
C SER A 150 -17.44 -13.49 -5.50
N ARG A 151 -18.29 -13.67 -4.47
CA ARG A 151 -17.99 -13.21 -3.10
C ARG A 151 -16.67 -13.79 -2.57
N ALA A 152 -16.45 -15.09 -2.76
CA ALA A 152 -15.20 -15.73 -2.31
C ALA A 152 -13.96 -15.13 -3.00
N LYS A 153 -14.05 -14.74 -4.27
CA LYS A 153 -12.95 -14.06 -4.99
C LYS A 153 -12.69 -12.66 -4.44
N VAL A 154 -13.72 -11.88 -4.14
CA VAL A 154 -13.59 -10.56 -3.50
C VAL A 154 -12.91 -10.67 -2.15
N LEU A 155 -13.35 -11.59 -1.30
CA LEU A 155 -12.73 -11.82 0.03
C LEU A 155 -11.27 -12.24 -0.09
N ALA A 156 -10.94 -13.16 -1.00
CA ALA A 156 -9.57 -13.59 -1.23
C ALA A 156 -8.67 -12.44 -1.75
N ALA A 157 -9.18 -11.62 -2.67
CA ALA A 157 -8.46 -10.45 -3.19
C ALA A 157 -8.25 -9.38 -2.10
N SER A 158 -9.26 -9.13 -1.26
CA SER A 158 -9.19 -8.20 -0.14
C SER A 158 -8.16 -8.66 0.91
N GLU A 159 -8.15 -9.95 1.26
CA GLU A 159 -7.15 -10.50 2.19
C GLU A 159 -5.72 -10.37 1.62
N ASP A 160 -5.52 -10.73 0.36
CA ASP A 160 -4.21 -10.65 -0.29
C ASP A 160 -3.69 -9.21 -0.40
N LEU A 161 -4.58 -8.24 -0.69
CA LEU A 161 -4.27 -6.82 -0.65
C LEU A 161 -3.89 -6.37 0.76
N THR A 162 -4.67 -6.77 1.78
CA THR A 162 -4.43 -6.43 3.19
C THR A 162 -3.04 -6.88 3.66
N ILE A 163 -2.56 -8.04 3.19
CA ILE A 163 -1.23 -8.54 3.54
C ILE A 163 -0.14 -7.58 3.02
N SER A 164 -0.23 -7.16 1.75
CA SER A 164 0.74 -6.23 1.16
C SER A 164 0.67 -4.84 1.79
N GLU A 165 -0.53 -4.34 2.10
CA GLU A 165 -0.72 -3.07 2.82
C GLU A 165 -0.05 -3.09 4.20
N LYS A 166 -0.20 -4.19 4.96
CA LYS A 166 0.45 -4.37 6.27
C LYS A 166 1.97 -4.43 6.15
N GLN A 167 2.51 -5.09 5.14
CA GLN A 167 3.94 -5.14 4.88
C GLN A 167 4.50 -3.75 4.57
N LEU A 168 3.83 -3.00 3.68
CA LEU A 168 4.19 -1.63 3.33
C LEU A 168 4.11 -0.69 4.55
N ALA A 169 3.04 -0.81 5.36
CA ALA A 169 2.89 -0.03 6.58
C ALA A 169 4.02 -0.33 7.59
N PHE A 170 4.35 -1.61 7.81
CA PHE A 170 5.46 -2.00 8.68
C PHE A 170 6.81 -1.43 8.19
N LEU A 171 7.07 -1.50 6.88
CA LEU A 171 8.27 -0.93 6.27
C LEU A 171 8.36 0.58 6.51
N ASN A 172 7.25 1.30 6.29
CA ASN A 172 7.18 2.76 6.43
C ASN A 172 7.23 3.25 7.89
N GLU A 173 6.57 2.55 8.80
CA GLU A 173 6.41 3.00 10.20
C GLU A 173 7.50 2.48 11.12
N LYS A 174 8.15 1.36 10.79
CA LYS A 174 9.16 0.70 11.66
C LYS A 174 10.52 0.64 10.99
N THR A 175 10.61 -0.02 9.84
CA THR A 175 11.91 -0.37 9.24
C THR A 175 12.65 0.85 8.71
N LEU A 176 12.01 1.69 7.89
CA LEU A 176 12.64 2.89 7.33
C LEU A 176 13.09 3.89 8.42
N PRO A 177 12.28 4.23 9.44
CA PRO A 177 12.72 5.07 10.55
C PRO A 177 13.93 4.51 11.31
N ALA A 178 13.94 3.20 11.58
CA ALA A 178 15.06 2.54 12.25
C ALA A 178 16.35 2.60 11.40
N LEU A 179 16.26 2.32 10.11
CA LEU A 179 17.39 2.43 9.18
C LEU A 179 17.89 3.87 9.03
N MET A 180 17.00 4.85 8.99
CA MET A 180 17.39 6.27 8.99
C MET A 180 18.09 6.66 10.30
N ALA A 181 17.67 6.12 11.45
CA ALA A 181 18.36 6.35 12.72
C ALA A 181 19.76 5.71 12.72
N ALA A 182 19.88 4.46 12.28
CA ALA A 182 21.17 3.78 12.13
C ALA A 182 22.11 4.53 11.18
N TRP A 183 21.57 5.01 10.05
CA TRP A 183 22.29 5.84 9.10
C TRP A 183 22.79 7.14 9.76
N ARG A 184 21.96 7.85 10.52
CA ARG A 184 22.36 9.12 11.19
C ARG A 184 23.49 8.85 12.19
N THR A 185 23.44 7.74 12.91
CA THR A 185 24.50 7.30 13.82
C THR A 185 25.79 7.02 13.07
N ALA A 186 25.76 6.22 12.01
CA ALA A 186 26.93 5.92 11.20
C ALA A 186 27.56 7.18 10.56
N TYR A 187 26.72 8.11 10.11
CA TYR A 187 27.15 9.38 9.52
C TYR A 187 27.89 10.27 10.54
N LYS A 188 27.36 10.38 11.77
CA LYS A 188 28.01 11.08 12.88
C LYS A 188 29.30 10.38 13.33
N THR A 189 29.30 9.05 13.38
CA THR A 189 30.50 8.27 13.70
C THR A 189 31.61 8.52 12.69
N LEU A 190 31.29 8.57 11.39
CA LEU A 190 32.25 8.93 10.36
C LEU A 190 32.78 10.36 10.57
N GLU A 191 31.92 11.33 10.87
CA GLU A 191 32.35 12.71 11.18
C GLU A 191 33.32 12.75 12.37
N GLY A 192 33.02 12.02 13.45
CA GLY A 192 33.92 11.92 14.61
C GLY A 192 35.27 11.31 14.25
N LYS A 193 35.28 10.20 13.49
CA LYS A 193 36.52 9.55 13.00
C LYS A 193 37.33 10.51 12.12
N LEU A 194 36.69 11.22 11.20
CA LEU A 194 37.35 12.21 10.33
C LEU A 194 37.90 13.41 11.12
N THR A 195 37.19 13.84 12.16
CA THR A 195 37.62 14.93 13.05
C THR A 195 38.88 14.54 13.82
N ALA A 196 38.98 13.29 14.28
CA ALA A 196 40.20 12.78 14.91
C ALA A 196 41.40 12.76 13.94
N VAL A 197 41.19 12.30 12.70
CA VAL A 197 42.24 12.29 11.67
C VAL A 197 42.69 13.70 11.26
N TYR A 198 41.76 14.66 11.22
CA TYR A 198 41.98 16.04 10.80
C TYR A 198 41.86 17.06 11.94
N ALA A 199 42.33 16.71 13.14
CA ALA A 199 42.21 17.56 14.33
C ALA A 199 42.77 18.98 14.14
N SER A 200 43.86 19.13 13.38
CA SER A 200 44.49 20.43 13.08
C SER A 200 43.83 21.20 11.93
N ASN A 201 42.88 20.60 11.21
CA ASN A 201 42.15 21.25 10.11
C ASN A 201 40.67 20.86 10.06
N PRO A 202 39.84 21.37 10.99
CA PRO A 202 38.41 21.05 11.06
C PRO A 202 37.64 21.37 9.78
N LYS A 203 38.02 22.45 9.07
CA LYS A 203 37.42 22.83 7.77
C LYS A 203 37.59 21.78 6.69
N LYS A 204 38.57 20.87 6.82
CA LYS A 204 38.75 19.76 5.88
C LYS A 204 37.65 18.72 6.06
N VAL A 205 37.17 18.49 7.28
CA VAL A 205 36.11 17.51 7.60
C VAL A 205 34.79 17.90 6.93
N ASP A 206 34.42 19.18 6.95
CA ASP A 206 33.19 19.66 6.29
C ASP A 206 33.14 19.32 4.79
N ARG A 207 34.29 19.21 4.12
CA ARG A 207 34.36 18.86 2.68
C ARG A 207 34.01 17.40 2.38
N PHE A 208 34.00 16.54 3.39
CA PHE A 208 33.54 15.15 3.27
C PHE A 208 32.02 15.04 3.26
N PHE A 209 31.29 16.10 3.59
CA PHE A 209 29.84 16.04 3.75
C PHE A 209 29.13 17.06 2.86
N LYS A 210 28.07 16.63 2.17
CA LYS A 210 27.16 17.56 1.47
C LYS A 210 26.02 17.98 2.40
N PRO A 211 25.60 19.25 2.37
CA PRO A 211 24.51 19.71 3.22
C PRO A 211 23.15 19.18 2.77
N PHE A 212 22.24 18.99 3.71
CA PHE A 212 20.83 18.61 3.50
C PHE A 212 19.96 19.84 3.20
N ARG A 213 20.39 20.73 2.31
CA ARG A 213 19.61 21.93 1.98
C ARG A 213 18.33 21.56 1.25
N LYS A 214 17.20 22.15 1.66
CA LYS A 214 15.96 22.17 0.86
C LYS A 214 16.26 22.81 -0.51
N PRO A 215 15.71 22.28 -1.62
CA PRO A 215 15.82 22.94 -2.90
C PRO A 215 15.31 24.39 -2.77
N ARG A 216 16.13 25.35 -3.19
CA ARG A 216 15.72 26.76 -3.21
C ARG A 216 14.50 26.84 -4.12
N LYS A 217 13.36 27.34 -3.61
CA LYS A 217 12.19 27.64 -4.45
C LYS A 217 12.70 28.41 -5.67
N SER A 218 12.57 27.83 -6.86
CA SER A 218 12.80 28.57 -8.09
C SER A 218 11.83 29.75 -8.05
N LYS A 219 12.35 30.97 -8.22
CA LYS A 219 11.47 32.12 -8.47
C LYS A 219 10.64 31.74 -9.69
N LYS A 220 9.30 31.82 -9.59
CA LYS A 220 8.43 31.84 -10.76
C LYS A 220 8.99 32.90 -11.71
N THR A 221 9.55 32.44 -12.83
CA THR A 221 9.67 33.28 -14.02
C THR A 221 8.27 33.34 -14.59
N ASP A 222 7.57 34.44 -14.27
CA ASP A 222 6.41 34.85 -15.04
C ASP A 222 6.91 35.26 -16.42
N THR A 223 6.56 34.47 -17.42
CA THR A 223 6.59 34.80 -18.85
C THR A 223 5.35 34.22 -19.48
#